data_AF-B8LEW0-F1
#
_entry.id   AF-B8LEW0-F1
#
_cell.length_a   1.000
_cell.length_b   1.000
_cell.length_c   1.000
_cell.angle_alpha   90.00
_cell.angle_beta   90.00
_cell.angle_gamma   90.00
#
_symmetry.space_group_name_H-M   'P 1'
#
loop_
_entity.id
_entity.type
_entity.pdbx_description
1 polymer ?
#
loop_
_entity_poly.entity_id
_entity_poly.type
_entity_poly.pdbx_seq_one_letter_code
_entity_poly.pdbx_strand_id
1 'polypeptide(L)'
;MLCSSLEGWMCLFNGAAGNFLAEAKSLTPKGFKTVMDIDAQGTFNMCSAVHPAMAKRNGGGGRGGTITDISMTLFYEATWHQAHPSAAKSAIDSLTRKLALEWGCDGIRVNGIAPGPIADTPGTTTLAPGRTADDIEEMIAERVPLER
;
A
#
# COMPACT_ATOMS: atom_id res chain seq x y z
N MET A 1 -16.35 12.18 17.01
CA MET A 1 -17.42 12.31 16.00
C MET A 1 -17.18 11.47 14.73
N LEU A 2 -15.97 10.94 14.48
CA LEU A 2 -15.70 10.05 13.32
C LEU A 2 -16.22 8.61 13.48
N CYS A 3 -16.32 8.09 14.71
CA CYS A 3 -16.65 6.67 14.93
C CYS A 3 -18.10 6.31 14.55
N SER A 4 -19.06 7.25 14.68
CA SER A 4 -20.47 7.02 14.33
C SER A 4 -20.76 7.03 12.83
N SER A 5 -19.89 7.61 11.99
CA SER A 5 -20.07 7.62 10.53
C SER A 5 -19.46 6.42 9.81
N LEU A 6 -18.75 5.55 10.55
CA LEU A 6 -18.12 4.34 10.02
C LEU A 6 -19.01 3.10 10.14
N GLU A 7 -20.19 3.23 10.78
CA GLU A 7 -21.18 2.17 10.86
C GLU A 7 -21.68 1.82 9.45
N GLY A 8 -21.18 0.72 8.88
CA GLY A 8 -21.52 0.24 7.54
C GLY A 8 -20.32 0.01 6.61
N TRP A 9 -19.12 0.46 6.98
CA TRP A 9 -17.92 0.26 6.16
C TRP A 9 -17.46 -1.19 6.22
N MET A 10 -17.73 -1.94 5.14
CA MET A 10 -17.33 -3.34 5.01
C MET A 10 -15.95 -3.49 4.37
N CYS A 11 -15.48 -2.46 3.68
CA CYS A 11 -14.24 -2.48 2.91
C CYS A 11 -13.41 -1.23 3.21
N LEU A 12 -12.12 -1.41 3.48
CA LEU A 12 -11.12 -0.36 3.53
C LEU A 12 -10.07 -0.62 2.44
N PHE A 13 -9.71 0.44 1.70
CA PHE A 13 -8.62 0.42 0.73
C PHE A 13 -7.57 1.46 1.11
N ASN A 14 -6.41 1.00 1.56
CA ASN A 14 -5.27 1.86 1.90
C ASN A 14 -4.40 2.08 0.66
N GLY A 15 -4.80 3.05 -0.17
CA GLY A 15 -4.14 3.36 -1.45
C GLY A 15 -3.37 4.67 -1.50
N ALA A 16 -3.43 5.50 -0.46
CA ALA A 16 -2.68 6.76 -0.41
C ALA A 16 -1.17 6.49 -0.32
N ALA A 17 -0.38 7.17 -1.13
CA ALA A 17 1.07 6.98 -1.17
C ALA A 17 1.80 8.27 -1.56
N GLY A 18 2.96 8.50 -0.95
CA GLY A 18 3.93 9.50 -1.37
C GLY A 18 5.14 8.81 -2.01
N ASN A 19 5.50 9.17 -3.23
CA ASN A 19 6.71 8.67 -3.87
C ASN A 19 7.37 9.73 -4.75
N PHE A 20 8.69 9.87 -4.62
CA PHE A 20 9.55 10.66 -5.49
C PHE A 20 10.94 10.02 -5.59
N LEU A 21 11.69 10.35 -6.64
CA LEU A 21 13.06 9.85 -6.78
C LEU A 21 14.01 10.72 -5.96
N ALA A 22 14.82 10.09 -5.09
CA ALA A 22 15.90 10.76 -4.37
C ALA A 22 17.03 9.79 -4.05
N GLU A 23 18.28 10.19 -4.33
CA GLU A 23 19.43 9.50 -3.78
C GLU A 23 19.40 9.51 -2.25
N ALA A 24 19.80 8.42 -1.62
CA ALA A 24 19.79 8.33 -0.16
C ALA A 24 20.62 9.43 0.52
N LYS A 25 21.73 9.86 -0.11
CA LYS A 25 22.59 10.95 0.40
C LYS A 25 21.96 12.35 0.31
N SER A 26 20.97 12.55 -0.56
CA SER A 26 20.27 13.84 -0.74
C SER A 26 18.87 13.85 -0.14
N LEU A 27 18.37 12.69 0.31
CA LEU A 27 17.08 12.56 0.96
C LEU A 27 17.12 13.16 2.37
N THR A 28 16.36 14.23 2.59
CA THR A 28 16.26 14.84 3.91
C THR A 28 15.48 13.96 4.89
N PRO A 29 15.78 14.01 6.21
CA PRO A 29 14.98 13.32 7.22
C PRO A 29 13.49 13.69 7.17
N LYS A 30 13.18 14.95 6.84
CA LYS A 30 11.80 15.41 6.64
C LYS A 30 11.14 14.71 5.46
N GLY A 31 11.82 14.62 4.31
CA GLY A 31 11.30 13.94 3.12
C GLY A 31 11.04 12.45 3.37
N PHE A 32 11.99 11.77 4.04
CA PHE A 32 11.81 10.38 4.45
C PHE A 32 10.61 10.24 5.39
N LYS A 33 10.52 11.08 6.43
CA LYS A 33 9.41 11.05 7.39
C LYS A 33 8.06 11.29 6.72
N THR A 34 7.97 12.24 5.80
CA THR A 34 6.71 12.53 5.08
C THR A 34 6.16 11.30 4.37
N VAL A 35 7.00 10.51 3.70
CA VAL A 35 6.55 9.28 3.04
C VAL A 35 6.18 8.19 4.03
N MET A 36 6.94 8.03 5.11
CA MET A 36 6.56 7.10 6.19
C MET A 36 5.23 7.47 6.84
N ASP A 37 4.96 8.76 7.05
CA ASP A 37 3.72 9.26 7.64
C ASP A 37 2.52 9.01 6.73
N ILE A 38 2.67 9.23 5.41
CA ILE A 38 1.60 9.03 4.43
C ILE A 38 1.30 7.54 4.27
N ASP A 39 2.32 6.74 3.98
CA ASP A 39 2.15 5.36 3.56
C ASP A 39 1.95 4.44 4.78
N ALA A 40 2.96 4.34 5.64
CA ALA A 40 2.97 3.36 6.72
C ALA A 40 2.07 3.78 7.89
N GLN A 41 2.28 5.00 8.41
CA GLN A 41 1.48 5.50 9.54
C GLN A 41 0.02 5.74 9.11
N GLY A 42 -0.21 6.27 7.91
CA GLY A 42 -1.54 6.43 7.34
C GLY A 42 -2.30 5.11 7.25
N THR A 43 -1.68 4.06 6.70
CA THR A 43 -2.26 2.72 6.63
C THR A 43 -2.66 2.22 8.03
N PHE A 44 -1.74 2.28 9.00
CA PHE A 44 -2.03 1.84 10.36
C PHE A 44 -3.17 2.64 11.01
N ASN A 45 -3.18 3.97 10.85
CA ASN A 45 -4.21 4.83 11.40
C ASN A 45 -5.61 4.47 10.87
N MET A 46 -5.72 4.23 9.56
CA MET A 46 -6.99 3.85 8.94
C MET A 46 -7.45 2.47 9.38
N CYS A 47 -6.55 1.49 9.42
CA CYS A 47 -6.84 0.16 9.94
C CYS A 47 -7.36 0.21 11.38
N SER A 48 -6.68 0.97 12.25
CA SER A 48 -7.06 1.16 13.64
C SER A 48 -8.43 1.83 13.78
N ALA A 49 -8.71 2.84 12.95
CA ALA A 49 -9.97 3.57 12.99
C ALA A 49 -11.19 2.70 12.61
N VAL A 50 -11.03 1.76 11.67
CA VAL A 50 -12.14 0.91 11.19
C VAL A 50 -12.36 -0.36 12.01
N HIS A 51 -11.34 -0.83 12.75
CA HIS A 51 -11.39 -2.10 13.48
C HIS A 51 -12.63 -2.26 14.38
N PRO A 52 -12.99 -1.30 15.27
CA PRO A 52 -14.14 -1.47 16.15
C PRO A 52 -15.45 -1.67 15.40
N ALA A 53 -15.64 -0.96 14.28
CA ALA A 53 -16.85 -1.05 13.45
C ALA A 53 -16.90 -2.39 12.69
N MET A 54 -15.76 -2.84 12.14
CA MET A 54 -15.67 -4.11 11.42
C MET A 54 -15.81 -5.34 12.35
N ALA A 55 -15.24 -5.29 13.55
CA ALA A 55 -15.28 -6.40 14.52
C ALA A 55 -16.67 -6.59 15.15
N LYS A 56 -17.38 -5.51 15.48
CA LYS A 56 -18.74 -5.55 16.07
C LYS A 56 -19.72 -6.38 15.23
N ARG A 57 -19.53 -6.43 13.91
CA ARG A 57 -20.39 -7.15 12.96
C ARG A 57 -20.27 -8.68 13.07
N ASN A 58 -19.11 -9.19 13.48
CA ASN A 58 -18.89 -10.61 13.71
C ASN A 58 -19.67 -11.12 14.94
N GLY A 59 -19.75 -10.30 15.99
CA GLY A 59 -20.53 -10.62 17.20
C GLY A 59 -22.05 -10.76 16.98
N GLY A 60 -22.57 -10.35 15.82
CA GLY A 60 -23.97 -10.51 15.42
C GLY A 60 -24.23 -11.63 14.40
N GLY A 61 -23.25 -12.50 14.11
CA GLY A 61 -23.36 -13.57 13.12
C GLY A 61 -23.13 -13.13 11.66
N GLY A 62 -22.69 -11.90 11.42
CA GLY A 62 -22.29 -11.41 10.10
C GLY A 62 -20.80 -11.62 9.81
N ARG A 63 -20.38 -11.59 8.54
CA ARG A 63 -18.95 -11.50 8.21
C ARG A 63 -18.38 -10.15 8.67
N GLY A 64 -17.18 -10.16 9.24
CA GLY A 64 -16.42 -8.94 9.51
C GLY A 64 -15.99 -8.21 8.23
N GLY A 65 -15.20 -7.15 8.38
CA GLY A 65 -14.75 -6.31 7.26
C GLY A 65 -13.62 -6.90 6.44
N THR A 66 -13.27 -6.22 5.34
CA THR A 66 -12.10 -6.53 4.52
C THR A 66 -11.22 -5.29 4.37
N ILE A 67 -9.92 -5.48 4.47
CA ILE A 67 -8.91 -4.43 4.31
C ILE A 67 -7.99 -4.86 3.17
N THR A 68 -7.72 -3.93 2.26
CA THR A 68 -6.76 -4.10 1.17
C THR A 68 -5.70 -3.00 1.25
N ASP A 69 -4.46 -3.40 1.47
CA ASP A 69 -3.31 -2.51 1.57
C ASP A 69 -2.53 -2.48 0.26
N ILE A 70 -2.21 -1.29 -0.25
CA ILE A 70 -1.40 -1.13 -1.46
C ILE A 70 0.08 -1.02 -1.10
N SER A 71 0.81 -2.06 -1.46
CA SER A 71 2.27 -2.17 -1.39
C SER A 71 2.92 -1.86 -2.75
N MET A 72 4.17 -2.28 -2.95
CA MET A 72 4.85 -2.21 -4.26
C MET A 72 5.83 -3.38 -4.42
N THR A 73 6.17 -3.73 -5.65
CA THR A 73 7.16 -4.81 -5.91
C THR A 73 8.61 -4.35 -5.78
N LEU A 74 8.87 -3.05 -5.94
CA LEU A 74 10.21 -2.49 -6.05
C LEU A 74 11.10 -2.61 -4.79
N PHE A 75 10.52 -2.97 -3.64
CA PHE A 75 11.31 -3.18 -2.42
C PHE A 75 11.71 -4.65 -2.20
N TYR A 76 11.12 -5.60 -2.95
CA TYR A 76 11.57 -6.99 -2.92
C TYR A 76 13.01 -7.11 -3.43
N GLU A 77 13.43 -6.16 -4.28
CA GLU A 77 14.80 -5.96 -4.74
C GLU A 77 15.30 -4.57 -4.33
N ALA A 78 16.61 -4.35 -4.40
CA ALA A 78 17.17 -3.02 -4.14
C ALA A 78 16.95 -2.11 -5.37
N THR A 79 16.02 -1.15 -5.26
CA THR A 79 15.77 -0.17 -6.32
C THR A 79 16.45 1.18 -6.01
N TRP A 80 17.22 1.69 -6.96
CA TRP A 80 17.88 2.99 -6.85
C TRP A 80 16.86 4.12 -6.61
N HIS A 81 17.26 5.12 -5.84
CA HIS A 81 16.48 6.33 -5.55
C HIS A 81 15.13 6.12 -4.82
N GLN A 82 14.89 4.93 -4.26
CA GLN A 82 13.60 4.52 -3.70
C GLN A 82 13.69 4.12 -2.21
N ALA A 83 14.64 4.66 -1.45
CA ALA A 83 14.85 4.26 -0.05
C ALA A 83 13.62 4.48 0.85
N HIS A 84 12.94 5.63 0.71
CA HIS A 84 11.78 5.99 1.51
C HIS A 84 10.51 5.20 1.17
N PRO A 85 10.06 5.07 -0.11
CA PRO A 85 8.91 4.22 -0.40
C PRO A 85 9.23 2.74 -0.10
N SER A 86 10.48 2.29 -0.28
CA SER A 86 10.86 0.91 0.05
C SER A 86 10.70 0.58 1.52
N ALA A 87 11.16 1.46 2.40
CA ALA A 87 10.95 1.30 3.83
C ALA A 87 9.46 1.30 4.20
N ALA A 88 8.69 2.25 3.64
CA ALA A 88 7.29 2.38 3.95
C ALA A 88 6.44 1.20 3.46
N LYS A 89 6.66 0.73 2.23
CA LYS A 89 5.94 -0.42 1.65
C LYS A 89 6.33 -1.74 2.30
N SER A 90 7.59 -1.88 2.73
CA SER A 90 8.01 -3.02 3.59
C SER A 90 7.25 -3.04 4.91
N ALA A 91 7.01 -1.86 5.52
CA ALA A 91 6.23 -1.74 6.74
C ALA A 91 4.76 -2.14 6.51
N ILE A 92 4.17 -1.71 5.39
CA ILE A 92 2.81 -2.14 4.98
C ILE A 92 2.73 -3.66 4.84
N ASP A 93 3.65 -4.28 4.10
CA ASP A 93 3.71 -5.75 3.96
C ASP A 93 3.78 -6.47 5.31
N SER A 94 4.58 -5.94 6.23
CA SER A 94 4.67 -6.46 7.59
C SER A 94 3.32 -6.29 8.31
N LEU A 95 2.74 -5.09 8.30
CA LEU A 95 1.46 -4.79 8.95
C LEU A 95 0.35 -5.69 8.44
N THR A 96 0.16 -5.80 7.12
CA THR A 96 -0.84 -6.64 6.48
C THR A 96 -0.82 -8.07 7.05
N ARG A 97 0.37 -8.69 7.16
CA ARG A 97 0.51 -10.05 7.71
C ARG A 97 0.14 -10.15 9.18
N LYS A 98 0.50 -9.15 10.00
CA LYS A 98 0.22 -9.18 11.46
C LYS A 98 -1.25 -8.91 11.72
N LEU A 99 -1.83 -7.91 11.05
CA LEU A 99 -3.25 -7.60 11.16
C LEU A 99 -4.12 -8.76 10.67
N ALA A 100 -3.73 -9.46 9.60
CA ALA A 100 -4.43 -10.67 9.16
C ALA A 100 -4.43 -11.77 10.23
N LEU A 101 -3.30 -11.97 10.92
CA LEU A 101 -3.16 -12.95 11.99
C LEU A 101 -3.98 -12.55 13.23
N GLU A 102 -3.88 -11.29 13.64
CA GLU A 102 -4.49 -10.78 14.87
C GLU A 102 -6.00 -10.58 14.73
N TRP A 103 -6.49 -10.08 13.58
CA TRP A 103 -7.90 -9.70 13.41
C TRP A 103 -8.75 -10.75 12.69
N GLY A 104 -8.14 -11.88 12.31
CA GLY A 104 -8.87 -13.01 11.73
C GLY A 104 -9.93 -13.58 12.68
N CYS A 105 -9.66 -13.61 14.00
CA CYS A 105 -10.64 -14.05 15.00
C CYS A 105 -11.83 -13.08 15.13
N ASP A 106 -11.63 -11.81 14.81
CA ASP A 106 -12.68 -10.79 14.72
C ASP A 106 -13.47 -10.87 13.39
N GLY A 107 -13.16 -11.85 12.54
CA GLY A 107 -13.80 -12.03 11.23
C GLY A 107 -13.34 -11.04 10.17
N ILE A 108 -12.25 -10.29 10.42
CA ILE A 108 -11.70 -9.29 9.50
C ILE A 108 -10.63 -9.93 8.62
N ARG A 109 -10.72 -9.71 7.31
CA ARG A 109 -9.69 -10.15 6.35
C ARG A 109 -8.79 -8.99 5.98
N VAL A 110 -7.49 -9.19 5.99
CA VAL A 110 -6.50 -8.18 5.58
C VAL A 110 -5.63 -8.79 4.49
N ASN A 111 -5.55 -8.11 3.34
CA ASN A 111 -4.77 -8.55 2.18
C ASN A 111 -3.90 -7.41 1.66
N GLY A 112 -2.73 -7.76 1.14
CA GLY A 112 -1.82 -6.83 0.49
C GLY A 112 -1.81 -7.06 -1.01
N ILE A 113 -1.81 -5.99 -1.79
CA ILE A 113 -1.59 -6.05 -3.23
C ILE A 113 -0.31 -5.25 -3.51
N ALA A 114 0.62 -5.83 -4.27
CA ALA A 114 1.84 -5.18 -4.71
C ALA A 114 1.79 -4.99 -6.23
N PRO A 115 1.26 -3.87 -6.74
CA PRO A 115 1.22 -3.59 -8.16
C PRO A 115 2.64 -3.35 -8.72
N GLY A 116 2.83 -3.72 -9.98
CA GLY A 116 3.91 -3.20 -10.82
C GLY A 116 3.55 -1.81 -11.38
N PRO A 117 4.34 -1.30 -12.34
CA PRO A 117 4.01 -0.04 -13.01
C PRO A 117 2.65 -0.18 -13.72
N ILE A 118 1.79 0.84 -13.57
CA ILE A 118 0.45 0.87 -14.15
C ILE A 118 0.41 1.97 -15.21
N ALA A 119 0.11 1.60 -16.45
CA ALA A 119 -0.01 2.52 -17.57
C ALA A 119 -1.00 3.66 -17.28
N ASP A 120 -0.80 4.81 -17.93
CA ASP A 120 -1.63 6.01 -17.79
C ASP A 120 -1.74 6.57 -16.35
N THR A 121 -0.75 6.28 -15.49
CA THR A 121 -0.67 6.86 -14.14
C THR A 121 0.50 7.83 -13.99
N PRO A 122 0.42 8.81 -13.07
CA PRO A 122 1.56 9.67 -12.75
C PRO A 122 2.80 8.88 -12.30
N GLY A 123 2.59 7.71 -11.65
CA GLY A 123 3.67 6.85 -11.18
C GLY A 123 4.59 6.40 -12.32
N THR A 124 4.04 5.97 -13.46
CA THR A 124 4.81 5.54 -14.62
C THR A 124 5.62 6.67 -15.26
N THR A 125 5.06 7.88 -15.34
CA THR A 125 5.76 9.02 -15.96
C THR A 125 6.74 9.71 -15.03
N THR A 126 6.45 9.77 -13.73
CA THR A 126 7.27 10.51 -12.75
C THR A 126 8.43 9.68 -12.21
N LEU A 127 8.30 8.35 -12.15
CA LEU A 127 9.30 7.47 -11.53
C LEU A 127 10.25 6.80 -12.54
N ALA A 128 10.10 7.08 -13.84
CA ALA A 128 10.94 6.55 -14.91
C ALA A 128 11.47 7.67 -15.83
N PRO A 129 12.32 8.58 -15.31
CA PRO A 129 12.83 9.69 -16.10
C PRO A 129 13.63 9.16 -17.30
N GLY A 130 13.36 9.74 -18.47
CA GLY A 130 14.03 9.34 -19.73
C GLY A 130 13.45 8.08 -20.39
N ARG A 131 12.31 7.57 -19.91
CA ARG A 131 11.56 6.49 -20.57
C ARG A 131 10.15 6.96 -20.93
N THR A 132 9.71 6.56 -22.11
CA THR A 132 8.31 6.72 -22.56
C THR A 132 7.42 5.65 -21.92
N ALA A 133 6.10 5.82 -22.01
CA ALA A 133 5.16 4.80 -21.57
C ALA A 133 5.37 3.48 -22.33
N ASP A 134 5.63 3.57 -23.64
CA ASP A 134 5.91 2.43 -24.52
C ASP A 134 7.19 1.69 -24.06
N ASP A 135 8.26 2.41 -23.72
CA ASP A 135 9.50 1.80 -23.19
C ASP A 135 9.25 1.00 -21.89
N ILE A 136 8.36 1.52 -21.04
CA ILE A 136 8.00 0.86 -19.78
C ILE A 136 7.13 -0.37 -20.06
N GLU A 137 6.17 -0.25 -20.98
CA GLU A 137 5.30 -1.35 -21.36
C GLU A 137 6.08 -2.50 -21.99
N GLU A 138 7.00 -2.21 -22.92
CA GLU A 138 7.86 -3.20 -23.55
C GLU A 138 8.73 -3.91 -22.50
N MET A 139 9.38 -3.17 -21.60
CA MET A 139 10.18 -3.73 -20.51
C MET A 139 9.34 -4.66 -19.60
N ILE A 140 8.08 -4.31 -19.33
CA ILE A 140 7.19 -5.14 -18.52
C ILE A 140 6.77 -6.39 -19.31
N ALA A 141 6.42 -6.22 -20.60
CA ALA A 141 5.99 -7.31 -21.47
C ALA A 141 7.05 -8.40 -21.60
N GLU A 142 8.34 -8.06 -21.62
CA GLU A 142 9.44 -9.03 -21.62
C GLU A 142 9.51 -9.88 -20.34
N ARG A 143 9.04 -9.35 -19.20
CA ARG A 143 9.16 -9.98 -17.89
C ARG A 143 7.89 -10.71 -17.45
N VAL A 144 6.74 -10.33 -17.99
CA VAL A 144 5.46 -10.98 -17.65
C VAL A 144 5.14 -12.01 -18.75
N PRO A 145 5.20 -13.31 -18.45
CA PRO A 145 4.96 -14.37 -19.43
C PRO A 145 3.47 -14.44 -19.76
N LEU A 146 3.04 -13.59 -20.68
CA LEU A 146 1.63 -13.43 -21.05
C LEU A 146 1.22 -14.23 -22.28
N GLU A 147 2.14 -15.05 -22.83
CA GLU A 147 1.92 -15.90 -24.01
C GLU A 147 1.19 -15.16 -25.15
N ARG A 148 1.61 -13.92 -25.41
CA ARG A 148 0.99 -12.99 -26.37
C ARG A 148 1.46 -13.25 -27.79
#